data_AF-A0AAE9JRT9-F1
#
_entry.id   AF-A0AAE9JRT9-F1
#
_cell.length_a   1.000
_cell.length_b   1.000
_cell.length_c   1.000
_cell.angle_alpha   90.00
_cell.angle_beta   90.00
_cell.angle_gamma   90.00
#
_symmetry.space_group_name_H-M   'P 1'
#
loop_
_entity.id
_entity.type
_entity.pdbx_description
1 polymer ?
#
loop_
_entity_poly.entity_id
_entity_poly.type
_entity_poly.pdbx_seq_one_letter_code
_entity_poly.pdbx_strand_id
1 'polypeptide(L)'
;MKKHAHPKVPTPWEVTPRSKKDKGKSHELRNLLVIISLSVLPYFSCLYGDFVFDDAESIVNNSIVNGKDSLIQIFSRDFWGHPIASTHSHKSYRPVTTFTFW
;
A
#
# COMPACT_ATOMS: atom_id res chain seq x y z
N MET A 1 38.46 -25.90 56.15
CA MET A 1 38.06 -26.50 54.86
C MET A 1 36.93 -25.71 54.21
N LYS A 2 37.20 -24.90 53.18
CA LYS A 2 36.15 -24.29 52.34
C LYS A 2 35.80 -25.32 51.25
N LYS A 3 34.58 -25.87 51.29
CA LYS A 3 34.10 -26.76 50.24
C LYS A 3 33.89 -25.90 48.99
N HIS A 4 34.73 -26.08 47.98
CA HIS A 4 34.53 -25.47 46.67
C HIS A 4 33.25 -26.08 46.06
N ALA A 5 32.18 -25.27 45.99
CA ALA A 5 30.98 -25.65 45.28
C ALA A 5 31.27 -25.61 43.79
N HIS A 6 31.21 -26.77 43.12
CA HIS A 6 31.29 -26.84 41.67
C HIS A 6 30.10 -26.10 41.05
N PRO A 7 30.31 -25.22 40.05
CA PRO A 7 29.23 -24.61 39.32
C PRO A 7 28.44 -25.71 38.59
N LYS A 8 27.13 -25.79 38.86
CA LYS A 8 26.24 -26.73 38.17
C LYS A 8 26.18 -26.35 36.70
N VAL A 9 26.64 -27.24 35.83
CA VAL A 9 26.49 -27.10 34.38
C VAL A 9 25.00 -27.32 34.05
N PRO A 10 24.32 -26.39 33.37
CA PRO A 10 22.91 -26.56 33.00
C PRO A 10 22.75 -27.77 32.10
N THR A 11 21.75 -28.60 32.38
CA THR A 11 21.49 -29.80 31.57
C THR A 11 20.84 -29.43 30.22
N PRO A 12 21.09 -30.15 29.12
CA PRO A 12 20.61 -29.78 27.77
C PRO A 12 19.07 -29.64 27.63
N TRP A 13 18.30 -30.17 28.57
CA TRP A 13 16.84 -30.16 28.56
C TRP A 13 16.22 -29.10 29.49
N GLU A 14 17.04 -28.27 30.14
CA GLU A 14 16.57 -27.23 31.05
C GLU A 14 16.00 -26.05 30.25
N VAL A 15 14.70 -26.12 29.93
CA VAL A 15 13.98 -25.08 29.19
C VAL A 15 13.94 -23.83 30.06
N THR A 16 14.69 -22.79 29.67
CA THR A 16 14.65 -21.51 30.36
C THR A 16 13.26 -20.88 30.16
N PRO A 17 12.54 -20.52 31.25
CA PRO A 17 11.23 -19.91 31.13
C PRO A 17 11.35 -18.57 30.40
N ARG A 18 10.59 -18.42 29.31
CA ARG A 18 10.60 -17.22 28.46
C ARG A 18 10.33 -15.97 29.30
N SER A 19 11.16 -14.93 29.10
CA SER A 19 11.07 -13.68 29.84
C SER A 19 9.74 -12.95 29.54
N LYS A 20 9.21 -12.19 30.52
CA LYS A 20 8.02 -11.33 30.34
C LYS A 20 8.19 -10.36 29.15
N LYS A 21 9.42 -9.93 28.87
CA LYS A 21 9.77 -9.07 27.73
C LYS A 21 9.55 -9.80 26.38
N ASP A 22 9.83 -11.10 26.32
CA ASP A 22 9.61 -11.91 25.11
C ASP A 22 8.13 -12.17 24.86
N LYS A 23 7.33 -12.32 25.93
CA LYS A 23 5.87 -12.40 25.82
C LYS A 23 5.28 -11.10 25.26
N GLY A 24 5.69 -9.94 25.80
CA GLY A 24 5.28 -8.62 25.29
C GLY A 24 5.59 -8.45 23.81
N LYS A 25 6.83 -8.76 23.38
CA LYS A 25 7.25 -8.68 21.97
C LYS A 25 6.44 -9.61 21.05
N SER A 26 6.04 -10.79 21.54
CA SER A 26 5.18 -11.72 20.79
C SER A 26 3.77 -11.20 20.61
N HIS A 27 3.21 -10.50 21.60
CA HIS A 27 1.89 -9.88 21.48
C HIS A 27 1.91 -8.70 20.50
N GLU A 28 2.96 -7.87 20.53
CA GLU A 28 3.14 -6.79 19.55
C GLU A 28 3.23 -7.32 18.13
N LEU A 29 4.05 -8.35 17.90
CA LEU A 29 4.18 -8.95 16.57
C LEU A 29 2.84 -9.52 16.08
N ARG A 30 2.11 -10.25 16.95
CA ARG A 30 0.77 -10.75 16.63
C ARG A 30 -0.18 -9.61 16.28
N ASN A 31 -0.18 -8.54 17.07
CA ASN A 31 -1.07 -7.40 16.84
C ASN A 31 -0.74 -6.71 15.50
N LEU A 32 0.55 -6.51 15.19
CA LEU A 32 0.99 -5.98 13.90
C LEU A 32 0.55 -6.87 12.74
N LEU A 33 0.71 -8.19 12.86
CA LEU A 33 0.25 -9.13 11.83
C LEU A 33 -1.26 -9.07 11.62
N VAL A 34 -2.04 -8.97 12.70
CA VAL A 34 -3.50 -8.82 12.62
C VAL A 34 -3.87 -7.50 11.93
N ILE A 35 -3.24 -6.39 12.30
CA ILE A 35 -3.49 -5.08 11.68
C ILE A 35 -3.16 -5.12 10.19
N ILE A 36 -1.96 -5.59 9.83
CA ILE A 36 -1.53 -5.71 8.43
C ILE A 36 -2.52 -6.60 7.65
N SER A 37 -2.91 -7.73 8.21
CA SER A 37 -3.86 -8.64 7.55
C SER A 37 -5.22 -7.97 7.33
N LEU A 38 -5.79 -7.35 8.37
CA LEU A 38 -7.08 -6.67 8.26
C LEU A 38 -7.04 -5.45 7.32
N SER A 39 -5.87 -4.81 7.17
CA SER A 39 -5.67 -3.71 6.23
C SER A 39 -5.46 -4.16 4.79
N VAL A 40 -4.86 -5.34 4.54
CA VAL A 40 -4.51 -5.80 3.18
C VAL A 40 -5.57 -6.72 2.59
N LEU A 41 -6.07 -7.70 3.36
CA LEU A 41 -6.97 -8.74 2.87
C LEU A 41 -8.23 -8.19 2.17
N PRO A 42 -8.89 -7.11 2.63
CA PRO A 42 -10.08 -6.60 1.95
C PRO A 42 -9.84 -6.16 0.50
N TYR A 43 -8.60 -5.78 0.16
CA TYR A 43 -8.24 -5.33 -1.18
C TYR A 43 -7.91 -6.47 -2.15
N PHE A 44 -7.83 -7.73 -1.68
CA PHE A 44 -7.55 -8.85 -2.57
C PHE A 44 -8.63 -9.06 -3.64
N SER A 45 -9.90 -8.83 -3.29
CA SER A 45 -11.00 -8.88 -4.25
C SER A 45 -10.88 -7.82 -5.35
N CYS A 46 -10.14 -6.73 -5.10
CA CYS A 46 -9.94 -5.65 -6.06
C CYS A 46 -8.78 -5.92 -7.03
N LEU A 47 -7.94 -6.95 -6.80
CA LEU A 47 -6.80 -7.25 -7.69
C LEU A 47 -7.23 -7.66 -9.11
N TYR A 48 -8.44 -8.20 -9.24
CA TYR A 48 -9.03 -8.60 -10.51
C TYR A 48 -10.27 -7.75 -10.84
N GLY A 49 -10.39 -6.57 -10.24
CA GLY A 49 -11.45 -5.62 -10.54
C GLY A 49 -11.17 -4.85 -11.83
N ASP A 50 -12.24 -4.48 -12.54
CA ASP A 50 -12.16 -3.57 -13.68
C ASP A 50 -12.05 -2.12 -13.21
N PHE A 51 -11.73 -1.23 -14.16
CA PHE A 51 -11.74 0.22 -13.91
C PHE A 51 -13.12 0.70 -13.47
N VAL A 52 -13.14 1.40 -12.33
CA VAL A 52 -14.35 2.04 -11.81
C VAL A 52 -14.55 3.38 -12.54
N PHE A 53 -15.68 4.04 -12.33
CA PHE A 53 -16.07 5.27 -13.04
C PHE A 53 -14.94 6.30 -13.22
N ASP A 54 -14.26 6.69 -12.14
CA ASP A 54 -13.21 7.70 -12.21
C ASP A 54 -11.97 7.21 -12.98
N ASP A 55 -11.60 5.94 -12.81
CA ASP A 55 -10.46 5.34 -13.49
C ASP A 55 -10.75 5.19 -14.99
N ALA A 56 -11.97 4.75 -15.33
CA ALA A 56 -12.42 4.56 -16.70
C ALA A 56 -12.41 5.88 -17.47
N GLU A 57 -12.91 6.97 -16.87
CA GLU A 57 -12.91 8.28 -17.53
C GLU A 57 -11.49 8.85 -17.68
N SER A 58 -10.65 8.76 -16.65
CA SER A 58 -9.32 9.36 -16.67
C SER A 58 -8.25 8.56 -17.42
N ILE A 59 -8.41 7.24 -17.55
CA ILE A 59 -7.43 6.34 -18.19
C ILE A 59 -7.95 5.79 -19.52
N VAL A 60 -9.11 5.12 -19.50
CA VAL A 60 -9.61 4.39 -20.68
C VAL A 60 -10.18 5.35 -21.73
N ASN A 61 -11.04 6.27 -21.30
CA ASN A 61 -11.77 7.19 -22.17
C ASN A 61 -10.98 8.47 -22.48
N ASN A 62 -9.93 8.77 -21.74
CA ASN A 62 -9.09 9.93 -21.99
C ASN A 62 -8.24 9.74 -23.25
N SER A 63 -8.54 10.53 -24.29
CA SER A 63 -7.88 10.47 -25.59
C SER A 63 -6.39 10.82 -25.55
N ILE A 64 -5.94 11.60 -24.56
CA ILE A 64 -4.53 11.86 -24.37
C ILE A 64 -3.83 10.59 -23.89
N VAL A 65 -4.35 9.98 -22.82
CA VAL A 65 -3.76 8.82 -22.16
C VAL A 65 -3.67 7.61 -23.10
N ASN A 66 -4.71 7.35 -23.89
CA ASN A 66 -4.70 6.25 -24.85
C ASN A 66 -3.96 6.55 -26.18
N GLY A 67 -3.28 7.71 -26.29
CA GLY A 67 -2.44 8.08 -27.43
C GLY A 67 -3.20 8.47 -28.71
N LYS A 68 -4.53 8.65 -28.65
CA LYS A 68 -5.34 9.13 -29.79
C LYS A 68 -5.13 10.63 -30.04
N ASP A 69 -4.92 11.40 -28.98
CA ASP A 69 -4.57 12.82 -29.02
C ASP A 69 -3.08 13.04 -28.73
N SER A 70 -2.54 14.16 -29.21
CA SER A 70 -1.16 14.56 -28.91
C SER A 70 -0.96 14.79 -27.41
N LEU A 71 0.15 14.28 -26.86
CA LEU A 71 0.52 14.41 -25.46
C LEU A 71 0.57 15.87 -24.96
N ILE A 72 0.92 16.82 -25.85
CA ILE A 72 0.99 18.23 -25.47
C ILE A 72 -0.37 18.81 -25.05
N GLN A 73 -1.48 18.16 -25.43
CA GLN A 73 -2.81 18.56 -25.02
C GLN A 73 -3.06 18.39 -23.51
N ILE A 74 -2.18 17.69 -22.77
CA ILE A 74 -2.22 17.64 -21.29
C ILE A 74 -2.24 19.05 -20.68
N PHE A 75 -1.57 20.03 -21.30
CA PHE A 75 -1.50 21.40 -20.77
C PHE A 75 -2.74 22.25 -21.03
N SER A 76 -3.68 21.78 -21.85
CA SER A 76 -4.90 22.53 -22.23
C SER A 76 -6.20 21.79 -21.90
N ARG A 77 -6.11 20.59 -21.30
CA ARG A 77 -7.24 19.76 -20.88
C ARG A 77 -7.27 19.57 -19.37
N ASP A 78 -8.43 19.23 -18.84
CA ASP A 78 -8.58 18.78 -17.47
C ASP A 78 -8.21 17.30 -17.31
N PHE A 79 -8.26 16.82 -16.06
CA PHE A 79 -7.91 15.45 -15.69
C PHE A 79 -8.72 14.38 -16.44
N TRP A 80 -9.94 14.71 -16.84
CA TRP A 80 -10.88 13.82 -17.54
C TRP A 80 -10.74 13.91 -19.06
N GLY A 81 -9.84 14.76 -19.57
CA GLY A 81 -9.59 14.92 -21.00
C GLY A 81 -10.50 15.93 -21.69
N HIS A 82 -11.28 16.75 -20.97
CA HIS A 82 -12.05 17.83 -21.58
C HIS A 82 -11.20 19.10 -21.72
N PRO A 83 -11.37 19.93 -22.79
CA PRO A 83 -10.71 21.23 -22.86
C PRO A 83 -11.02 22.07 -21.61
N ILE A 84 -9.99 22.60 -20.96
CA ILE A 84 -10.12 23.26 -19.65
C ILE A 84 -11.05 24.49 -19.69
N ALA A 85 -11.22 25.11 -20.87
CA ALA A 85 -12.13 26.23 -21.09
C ALA A 85 -13.61 25.81 -21.23
N SER A 86 -13.90 24.54 -21.54
CA SER A 86 -15.26 24.03 -21.77
C SER A 86 -16.15 24.14 -20.53
N THR A 87 -17.45 24.36 -20.71
CA THR A 87 -18.46 24.31 -19.64
C THR A 87 -18.65 22.89 -19.08
N HIS A 88 -18.30 21.86 -19.85
CA HIS A 88 -18.31 20.47 -19.42
C HIS A 88 -17.05 20.06 -18.66
N SER A 89 -16.04 20.94 -18.60
CA SER A 89 -14.83 20.64 -17.83
C SER A 89 -15.11 20.73 -16.32
N HIS A 90 -14.57 19.76 -15.58
CA HIS A 90 -14.58 19.77 -14.12
C HIS A 90 -13.51 20.71 -13.53
N LYS A 91 -12.75 21.41 -14.39
CA LYS A 91 -11.68 22.36 -14.04
C LYS A 91 -10.57 21.77 -13.16
N SER A 92 -10.46 20.45 -13.12
CA SER A 92 -9.43 19.72 -12.37
C SER A 92 -8.16 19.63 -13.21
N TYR A 93 -7.27 20.61 -13.05
CA TYR A 93 -6.00 20.64 -13.78
C TYR A 93 -4.93 19.79 -13.07
N ARG A 94 -4.61 18.62 -13.64
CA ARG A 94 -3.68 17.63 -13.04
C ARG A 94 -2.69 17.07 -14.08
N PRO A 95 -1.89 17.93 -14.74
CA PRO A 95 -1.08 17.52 -15.88
C PRO A 95 -0.06 16.43 -15.54
N VAL A 96 0.54 16.50 -14.35
CA VAL A 96 1.53 15.48 -13.89
C VAL A 96 0.85 14.13 -13.68
N THR A 97 -0.31 14.09 -13.01
CA THR A 97 -1.05 12.83 -12.80
C THR A 97 -1.52 12.22 -14.12
N THR A 98 -2.11 13.02 -15.02
CA THR A 98 -2.51 12.53 -16.34
C THR A 98 -1.32 12.00 -17.14
N PHE A 99 -0.15 12.64 -17.05
CA PHE A 99 1.08 12.14 -17.67
C PHE A 99 1.54 10.79 -17.11
N THR A 100 1.34 10.52 -15.81
CA THR A 100 1.71 9.20 -15.24
C THR A 100 0.86 8.03 -15.75
N PHE A 101 -0.25 8.30 -16.45
CA PHE A 101 -1.10 7.27 -17.06
C PHE A 101 -0.78 7.01 -18.52
N TRP A 102 -0.06 7.92 -19.20
CA TRP A 102 0.28 7.81 -20.63
C TRP A 102 1.33 6.73 -20.91
#